data_AF-A0A818H6Y1-F1
#
_entry.id   AF-A0A818H6Y1-F1
#
_cell.length_a   1.000
_cell.length_b   1.000
_cell.length_c   1.000
_cell.angle_alpha   90.00
_cell.angle_beta   90.00
_cell.angle_gamma   90.00
#
_symmetry.space_group_name_H-M   'P 1'
#
loop_
_entity.id
_entity.type
_entity.pdbx_description
1 polymer ?
#
loop_
_entity_poly.entity_id
_entity_poly.type
_entity_poly.pdbx_seq_one_letter_code
_entity_poly.pdbx_strand_id
1 'polypeptide(L)'
;MNNLSLESNPTGCTMVHLLIYKKENNETWLLFVTKLVREKHQENEIGTSRQLLLTFPSSNPCKKNEFQKDVAARALNSITNESEITKNLRPRLKRFLFVDANAIYPLYLSNEHADLLTTRFSSSEEVISLHWYPLSTVLSQLPEWDDYLSRPAAGGELAQVRHPGHAGIKLNTENDEHTMWSVIATCLMCIRNHVGLDTFLQP
;
A
#
# COMPACT_ATOMS: atom_id res chain seq x y z
N MET A 1 -0.16 -26.45 19.98
CA MET A 1 -0.83 -25.38 19.21
C MET A 1 -0.17 -25.36 17.84
N ASN A 2 -0.93 -25.56 16.76
CA ASN A 2 -0.37 -25.57 15.41
C ASN A 2 0.02 -24.14 15.04
N ASN A 3 1.33 -23.88 14.95
CA ASN A 3 1.86 -22.68 14.32
C ASN A 3 1.38 -22.65 12.86
N LEU A 4 0.32 -21.91 12.58
CA LEU A 4 -0.07 -21.61 11.21
C LEU A 4 1.08 -20.80 10.61
N SER A 5 1.89 -21.42 9.76
CA SER A 5 2.89 -20.69 8.98
C SER A 5 2.14 -19.65 8.15
N LEU A 6 2.47 -18.37 8.37
CA LEU A 6 1.95 -17.21 7.64
C LEU A 6 2.30 -17.18 6.14
N GLU A 7 2.81 -18.28 5.58
CA GLU A 7 2.74 -18.52 4.14
C GLU A 7 1.30 -18.81 3.69
N SER A 8 0.43 -19.27 4.60
CA SER A 8 -1.00 -19.39 4.36
C SER A 8 -1.71 -18.05 4.59
N ASN A 9 -2.58 -17.67 3.65
CA ASN A 9 -3.61 -16.65 3.85
C ASN A 9 -4.88 -17.37 4.36
N PRO A 10 -5.02 -17.63 5.67
CA PRO A 10 -6.05 -18.53 6.19
C PRO A 10 -7.47 -18.04 5.92
N THR A 11 -7.65 -16.71 5.78
CA THR A 11 -8.92 -16.08 5.44
C THR A 11 -9.21 -16.14 3.94
N GLY A 12 -8.19 -16.17 3.08
CA GLY A 12 -8.35 -16.06 1.64
C GLY A 12 -8.88 -14.68 1.19
N CYS A 13 -8.90 -13.69 2.08
CA CYS A 13 -9.49 -12.37 1.84
C CYS A 13 -8.50 -11.22 2.06
N THR A 14 -7.24 -11.52 2.40
CA THR A 14 -6.23 -10.49 2.68
C THR A 14 -5.77 -9.80 1.40
N MET A 15 -6.14 -8.53 1.19
CA MET A 15 -5.64 -7.72 0.09
C MET A 15 -4.16 -7.42 0.29
N VAL A 16 -3.37 -7.55 -0.76
CA VAL A 16 -1.94 -7.25 -0.76
C VAL A 16 -1.70 -5.94 -1.47
N HIS A 17 -0.97 -5.04 -0.82
CA HIS A 17 -0.56 -3.73 -1.32
C HIS A 17 0.96 -3.66 -1.44
N LEU A 18 1.44 -2.99 -2.48
CA LEU A 18 2.86 -2.72 -2.70
C LEU A 18 3.17 -1.25 -2.42
N LEU A 19 3.89 -1.00 -1.34
CA LEU A 19 4.48 0.31 -1.10
C LEU A 19 5.79 0.39 -1.90
N ILE A 20 5.66 0.83 -3.14
CA ILE A 20 6.79 0.98 -4.06
C ILE A 20 7.48 2.31 -3.75
N TYR A 21 8.81 2.30 -3.65
CA TYR A 21 9.58 3.50 -3.35
C TYR A 21 10.92 3.56 -4.10
N LYS A 22 11.39 4.78 -4.36
CA LYS A 22 12.74 5.09 -4.88
C LYS A 22 13.47 6.05 -3.95
N LYS A 23 14.78 6.22 -4.17
CA LYS A 23 15.61 7.22 -3.48
C LYS A 23 16.26 8.16 -4.48
N GLU A 24 15.96 9.44 -4.36
CA GLU A 24 16.42 10.48 -5.28
C GLU A 24 16.81 11.71 -4.45
N ASN A 25 18.00 12.26 -4.69
CA ASN A 25 18.51 13.46 -3.99
C ASN A 25 18.43 13.38 -2.44
N ASN A 26 18.80 12.23 -1.86
CA ASN A 26 18.69 11.93 -0.42
C ASN A 26 17.27 11.93 0.15
N GLU A 27 16.24 11.97 -0.71
CA GLU A 27 14.85 11.88 -0.31
C GLU A 27 14.23 10.56 -0.77
N THR A 28 13.33 10.01 0.04
CA THR A 28 12.54 8.83 -0.32
C THR A 28 11.26 9.28 -1.01
N TRP A 29 10.96 8.69 -2.15
CA TRP A 29 9.76 8.97 -2.92
C TRP A 29 8.88 7.72 -2.96
N LEU A 30 7.59 7.89 -2.67
CA LEU A 30 6.59 6.83 -2.66
C LEU A 30 5.74 6.89 -3.92
N LEU A 31 5.50 5.74 -4.53
CA LEU A 31 4.57 5.62 -5.64
C LEU A 31 3.16 5.36 -5.13
N PHE A 32 2.24 6.22 -5.55
CA PHE A 32 0.81 6.02 -5.46
C PHE A 32 0.23 5.77 -6.84
N VAL A 33 -0.94 5.14 -6.86
CA VAL A 33 -1.75 4.96 -8.05
C VAL A 33 -3.15 5.50 -7.77
N THR A 34 -3.84 6.00 -8.79
CA THR A 34 -5.25 6.34 -8.66
C THR A 34 -6.13 5.17 -9.08
N LYS A 35 -7.12 4.84 -8.24
CA LYS A 35 -8.14 3.83 -8.52
C LYS A 35 -9.53 4.35 -8.15
N LEU A 36 -10.56 3.87 -8.83
CA LEU A 36 -11.96 4.08 -8.43
C LEU A 36 -12.31 3.15 -7.26
N VAL A 37 -12.24 3.66 -6.03
CA VAL A 37 -12.50 2.90 -4.80
C VAL A 37 -13.69 3.46 -4.04
N ARG A 38 -14.29 2.64 -3.15
CA ARG A 38 -15.36 3.09 -2.25
C ARG A 38 -14.76 3.46 -0.90
N GLU A 39 -15.13 4.64 -0.40
CA GLU A 39 -14.88 5.04 0.99
C GLU A 39 -16.00 4.46 1.86
N LYS A 40 -15.67 3.78 2.98
CA LYS A 40 -16.69 3.17 3.87
C LYS A 40 -17.60 4.19 4.56
N HIS A 41 -17.28 5.48 4.56
CA HIS A 41 -17.97 6.50 5.36
C HIS A 41 -19.10 7.25 4.64
N GLN A 42 -19.46 6.89 3.41
CA GLN A 42 -20.60 7.48 2.70
C GLN A 42 -21.92 6.71 2.88
N GLU A 43 -22.13 6.01 4.01
CA GLU A 43 -23.37 5.26 4.26
C GLU A 43 -24.63 6.16 4.35
N ASN A 44 -24.47 7.47 4.52
CA ASN A 44 -25.57 8.44 4.62
C ASN A 44 -25.87 9.20 3.32
N GLU A 45 -25.13 8.99 2.24
CA GLU A 45 -25.43 9.57 0.93
C GLU A 45 -26.04 8.49 0.03
N ILE A 46 -27.24 8.77 -0.50
CA ILE A 46 -27.90 7.93 -1.53
C ILE A 46 -27.03 8.04 -2.79
N GLY A 47 -25.99 7.21 -2.86
CA GLY A 47 -24.98 7.29 -3.90
C GLY A 47 -23.76 6.45 -3.54
N THR A 48 -23.73 5.20 -4.00
CA THR A 48 -22.56 4.31 -3.90
C THR A 48 -21.49 4.68 -4.93
N SER A 49 -21.11 5.96 -5.00
CA SER A 49 -20.17 6.42 -6.02
C SER A 49 -18.75 6.05 -5.61
N ARG A 50 -18.10 5.21 -6.42
CA ARG A 50 -16.64 5.03 -6.34
C ARG A 50 -16.00 6.39 -6.63
N GLN A 51 -14.98 6.74 -5.88
CA GLN A 51 -14.22 7.97 -6.06
C GLN A 51 -12.81 7.63 -6.53
N LEU A 52 -12.22 8.55 -7.29
CA LEU A 52 -10.84 8.43 -7.72
C LEU A 52 -9.92 8.81 -6.56
N LEU A 53 -9.33 7.82 -5.89
CA LEU A 53 -8.46 8.04 -4.73
C LEU A 53 -7.06 7.48 -4.99
N LEU A 54 -6.06 8.10 -4.36
CA LEU A 54 -4.71 7.56 -4.27
C LEU A 54 -4.71 6.32 -3.37
N THR A 55 -4.06 5.28 -3.86
CA THR A 55 -3.83 4.03 -3.14
C THR A 55 -2.49 3.43 -3.59
N PHE A 56 -2.12 2.29 -3.01
CA PHE A 56 -1.00 1.50 -3.50
C PHE A 56 -1.44 0.51 -4.59
N PRO A 57 -0.56 0.13 -5.53
CA PRO A 57 -0.78 -1.04 -6.37
C PRO A 57 -1.15 -2.22 -5.48
N SER A 58 -2.22 -2.92 -5.83
CA SER A 58 -2.83 -3.89 -4.93
C SER A 58 -3.59 -4.97 -5.68
N SER A 59 -3.64 -6.16 -5.08
CA SER A 59 -4.36 -7.31 -5.61
C SER A 59 -4.95 -8.16 -4.49
N ASN A 60 -6.05 -8.84 -4.80
CA ASN A 60 -6.65 -9.83 -3.92
C ASN A 60 -6.12 -11.23 -4.25
N PRO A 61 -6.08 -12.14 -3.27
CA PRO A 61 -5.89 -13.55 -3.52
C PRO A 61 -7.03 -14.09 -4.41
N CYS A 62 -6.71 -14.95 -5.36
CA CYS A 62 -7.69 -15.65 -6.20
C CYS A 62 -8.18 -16.94 -5.55
N LYS A 63 -7.44 -17.47 -4.57
CA LYS A 63 -7.79 -18.71 -3.85
C LYS A 63 -7.31 -18.69 -2.41
N LYS A 64 -7.98 -19.48 -1.57
CA LYS A 64 -7.58 -19.73 -0.18
C LYS A 64 -6.16 -20.31 -0.17
N ASN A 65 -5.27 -19.76 0.66
CA ASN A 65 -3.86 -20.13 0.76
C ASN A 65 -2.97 -19.80 -0.45
N GLU A 66 -3.36 -18.86 -1.31
CA GLU A 66 -2.43 -18.36 -2.32
C GLU A 66 -1.19 -17.70 -1.68
N PHE A 67 -0.01 -17.97 -2.25
CA PHE A 67 1.24 -17.38 -1.77
C PHE A 67 1.23 -15.88 -1.98
N GLN A 68 1.57 -15.13 -0.95
CA GLN A 68 1.50 -13.66 -0.95
C GLN A 68 2.43 -13.06 -2.01
N LYS A 69 3.51 -13.76 -2.38
CA LYS A 69 4.40 -13.36 -3.48
C LYS A 69 3.69 -13.36 -4.83
N ASP A 70 2.80 -14.31 -5.08
CA ASP A 70 2.04 -14.37 -6.33
C ASP A 70 1.00 -13.24 -6.36
N VAL A 71 0.38 -12.94 -5.21
CA VAL A 71 -0.54 -11.80 -5.07
C VAL A 71 0.21 -10.47 -5.25
N ALA A 72 1.39 -10.32 -4.65
CA ALA A 72 2.28 -9.17 -4.82
C ALA A 72 2.72 -9.00 -6.28
N ALA A 73 3.11 -10.08 -6.96
CA ALA A 73 3.46 -10.05 -8.37
C ALA A 73 2.28 -9.57 -9.24
N ARG A 74 1.04 -10.02 -8.95
CA ARG A 74 -0.15 -9.49 -9.63
C ARG A 74 -0.39 -8.01 -9.35
N ALA A 75 -0.20 -7.56 -8.10
CA ALA A 75 -0.31 -6.16 -7.75
C ALA A 75 0.71 -5.29 -8.50
N LEU A 76 1.91 -5.80 -8.77
CA LEU A 76 2.89 -5.13 -9.63
C LEU A 76 2.47 -5.18 -11.11
N ASN A 77 1.95 -6.33 -11.57
CA ASN A 77 1.52 -6.50 -12.94
C ASN A 77 0.33 -5.60 -13.32
N SER A 78 -0.41 -5.08 -12.35
CA SER A 78 -1.47 -4.08 -12.62
C SER A 78 -0.91 -2.72 -13.08
N ILE A 79 0.40 -2.48 -12.95
CA ILE A 79 1.05 -1.23 -13.36
C ILE A 79 2.22 -1.42 -14.34
N THR A 80 2.73 -2.65 -14.52
CA THR A 80 3.81 -2.93 -15.47
C THR A 80 3.88 -4.40 -15.85
N ASN A 81 4.20 -4.70 -17.11
CA ASN A 81 4.51 -6.06 -17.56
C ASN A 81 6.02 -6.31 -17.72
N GLU A 82 6.85 -5.38 -17.24
CA GLU A 82 8.30 -5.42 -17.44
C GLU A 82 8.95 -6.55 -16.62
N SER A 83 9.54 -7.51 -17.34
CA SER A 83 10.17 -8.68 -16.73
C SER A 83 11.36 -8.32 -15.82
N GLU A 84 11.97 -7.16 -16.03
CA GLU A 84 13.14 -6.68 -15.28
C GLU A 84 12.75 -6.17 -13.88
N ILE A 85 11.64 -5.44 -13.78
CA ILE A 85 11.10 -4.93 -12.51
C ILE A 85 10.55 -6.09 -11.67
N THR A 86 9.88 -7.05 -12.31
CA THR A 86 9.28 -8.21 -11.65
C THR A 86 10.33 -9.22 -11.14
N LYS A 87 11.52 -9.31 -11.74
CA LYS A 87 12.61 -10.18 -11.25
C LYS A 87 13.18 -9.73 -9.90
N ASN A 88 13.09 -8.43 -9.57
CA ASN A 88 13.59 -7.85 -8.31
C ASN A 88 12.62 -8.01 -7.12
N LEU A 89 11.44 -8.64 -7.30
CA LEU A 89 10.48 -8.96 -6.23
C LEU A 89 11.00 -9.97 -5.16
N ARG A 90 12.20 -10.52 -5.35
CA ARG A 90 12.86 -11.47 -4.44
C ARG A 90 14.09 -10.74 -3.87
N PRO A 91 14.29 -10.37 -2.58
CA PRO A 91 13.66 -10.80 -1.31
C PRO A 91 13.48 -9.68 -0.22
N ARG A 92 13.03 -10.06 1.00
CA ARG A 92 12.88 -9.25 2.25
C ARG A 92 11.61 -8.42 2.43
N LEU A 93 10.49 -9.09 2.17
CA LEU A 93 9.16 -8.63 2.58
C LEU A 93 9.03 -8.61 4.11
N LYS A 94 9.50 -7.54 4.78
CA LYS A 94 8.97 -7.16 6.10
C LYS A 94 7.51 -6.79 5.85
N ARG A 95 6.61 -7.56 6.43
CA ARG A 95 5.18 -7.46 6.18
C ARG A 95 4.49 -6.93 7.40
N PHE A 96 3.49 -6.09 7.16
CA PHE A 96 2.57 -5.62 8.18
C PHE A 96 1.15 -5.87 7.69
N LEU A 97 0.36 -6.53 8.53
CA LEU A 97 -1.08 -6.65 8.32
C LEU A 97 -1.72 -5.46 9.02
N PHE A 98 -2.77 -4.94 8.41
CA PHE A 98 -3.54 -3.84 8.94
C PHE A 98 -5.02 -4.23 8.91
N VAL A 99 -5.80 -3.32 9.44
CA VAL A 99 -7.24 -3.22 9.37
C VAL A 99 -7.85 -3.87 8.11
N ASP A 100 -8.98 -4.55 8.28
CA ASP A 100 -9.77 -5.13 7.18
C ASP A 100 -8.98 -6.09 6.28
N ALA A 101 -7.98 -6.77 6.85
CA ALA A 101 -7.12 -7.71 6.14
C ALA A 101 -6.37 -7.06 4.96
N ASN A 102 -5.71 -5.93 5.18
CA ASN A 102 -4.82 -5.30 4.21
C ASN A 102 -3.36 -5.54 4.61
N ALA A 103 -2.55 -6.16 3.75
CA ALA A 103 -1.13 -6.37 3.99
C ALA A 103 -0.29 -5.46 3.10
N ILE A 104 0.68 -4.72 3.67
CA ILE A 104 1.60 -3.88 2.89
C ILE A 104 2.98 -4.52 2.83
N TYR A 105 3.56 -4.48 1.63
CA TYR A 105 4.91 -4.91 1.33
C TYR A 105 5.72 -3.76 0.73
N PRO A 106 6.87 -3.39 1.33
CA PRO A 106 7.77 -2.43 0.72
C PRO A 106 8.48 -3.04 -0.49
N LEU A 107 8.62 -2.28 -1.57
CA LEU A 107 9.39 -2.65 -2.75
C LEU A 107 10.26 -1.49 -3.21
N TYR A 108 11.58 -1.66 -3.12
CA TYR A 108 12.54 -0.69 -3.63
C TYR A 108 12.68 -0.80 -5.15
N LEU A 109 12.69 0.34 -5.84
CA LEU A 109 13.13 0.49 -7.23
C LEU A 109 14.33 1.42 -7.32
N SER A 110 15.29 1.06 -8.17
CA SER A 110 16.30 2.02 -8.63
C SER A 110 15.62 3.13 -9.46
N ASN A 111 16.27 4.28 -9.58
CA ASN A 111 15.73 5.41 -10.34
C ASN A 111 15.48 5.04 -11.81
N GLU A 112 16.40 4.28 -12.42
CA GLU A 112 16.22 3.76 -13.79
C GLU A 112 14.95 2.91 -13.94
N HIS A 113 14.67 2.01 -12.99
CA HIS A 113 13.44 1.19 -13.02
C HIS A 113 12.19 2.03 -12.73
N ALA A 114 12.27 3.03 -11.86
CA ALA A 114 11.15 3.92 -11.57
C ALA A 114 10.80 4.83 -12.77
N ASP A 115 11.82 5.30 -13.49
CA ASP A 115 11.65 6.08 -14.72
C ASP A 115 11.09 5.20 -15.84
N LEU A 116 11.59 3.97 -15.99
CA LEU A 116 11.06 2.99 -16.93
C LEU A 116 9.59 2.67 -16.64
N LEU A 117 9.25 2.43 -15.36
CA LEU A 117 7.88 2.19 -14.90
C LEU A 117 6.97 3.36 -15.28
N THR A 118 7.40 4.59 -15.00
CA THR A 118 6.59 5.80 -15.21
C THR A 118 6.40 6.09 -16.70
N THR A 119 7.46 5.98 -17.50
CA THR A 119 7.43 6.28 -18.94
C THR A 119 6.65 5.25 -19.76
N ARG A 120 6.65 3.97 -19.34
CA ARG A 120 5.94 2.90 -20.04
C ARG A 120 4.54 2.63 -19.48
N PHE A 121 4.14 3.32 -18.43
CA PHE A 121 2.82 3.13 -17.84
C PHE A 121 1.72 3.45 -18.86
N SER A 122 0.73 2.58 -18.90
CA SER A 122 -0.50 2.77 -19.67
C SER A 122 -1.68 2.57 -18.75
N SER A 123 -2.61 3.53 -18.75
CA SER A 123 -3.82 3.47 -17.94
C SER A 123 -4.67 2.23 -18.27
N SER A 124 -5.37 1.71 -17.28
CA SER A 124 -6.33 0.61 -17.41
C SER A 124 -7.62 0.92 -16.64
N GLU A 125 -8.61 0.03 -16.73
CA GLU A 125 -9.83 0.12 -15.91
C GLU A 125 -9.54 -0.02 -14.40
N GLU A 126 -8.46 -0.71 -14.03
CA GLU A 126 -8.09 -0.94 -12.62
C GLU A 126 -7.19 0.14 -12.04
N VAL A 127 -6.32 0.75 -12.86
CA VAL A 127 -5.35 1.79 -12.47
C VAL A 127 -5.36 2.90 -13.49
N ILE A 128 -5.69 4.12 -13.06
CA ILE A 128 -5.91 5.26 -13.96
C ILE A 128 -4.63 6.07 -14.17
N SER A 129 -3.87 6.35 -13.11
CA SER A 129 -2.61 7.10 -13.19
C SER A 129 -1.62 6.72 -12.09
N LEU A 130 -0.34 7.07 -12.30
CA LEU A 130 0.77 6.91 -11.37
C LEU A 130 1.21 8.28 -10.83
N HIS A 131 1.55 8.34 -9.54
CA HIS A 131 1.98 9.58 -8.89
C HIS A 131 3.12 9.31 -7.91
N TRP A 132 4.22 10.05 -8.03
CA TRP A 132 5.32 9.98 -7.08
C TRP A 132 5.23 11.14 -6.09
N TYR A 133 5.24 10.82 -4.80
CA TYR A 133 5.20 11.81 -3.73
C TYR A 133 6.46 11.71 -2.85
N PRO A 134 7.06 12.85 -2.47
CA PRO A 134 8.10 12.86 -1.44
C PRO A 134 7.54 12.32 -0.12
N LEU A 135 8.31 11.49 0.57
CA LEU A 135 7.93 10.94 1.88
C LEU A 135 7.66 12.07 2.90
N SER A 136 8.43 13.15 2.83
CA SER A 136 8.25 14.35 3.66
C SER A 136 6.85 14.97 3.49
N THR A 137 6.40 15.14 2.24
CA THR A 137 5.06 15.63 1.88
C THR A 137 3.95 14.71 2.36
N VAL A 138 4.16 13.39 2.26
CA VAL A 138 3.19 12.42 2.78
C VAL A 138 3.10 12.54 4.30
N LEU A 139 4.24 12.52 4.99
CA LEU A 139 4.30 12.58 6.44
C LEU A 139 3.68 13.84 7.04
N SER A 140 3.91 15.01 6.43
CA SER A 140 3.37 16.29 6.90
C SER A 140 1.84 16.39 6.78
N GLN A 141 1.23 15.55 5.94
CA GLN A 141 -0.21 15.53 5.70
C GLN A 141 -0.92 14.35 6.35
N LEU A 142 -0.18 13.36 6.86
CA LEU A 142 -0.75 12.28 7.67
C LEU A 142 -1.19 12.83 9.03
N PRO A 143 -2.48 12.70 9.40
CA PRO A 143 -3.00 13.23 10.64
C PRO A 143 -2.39 12.54 11.86
N GLU A 144 -2.55 13.15 13.02
CA GLU A 144 -2.21 12.56 14.30
C GLU A 144 -3.49 11.97 14.91
N TRP A 145 -3.78 10.72 14.56
CA TRP A 145 -4.86 9.94 15.17
C TRP A 145 -4.26 8.95 16.16
N ASP A 146 -4.96 8.75 17.27
CA ASP A 146 -4.65 7.68 18.22
C ASP A 146 -5.02 6.34 17.58
N ASP A 147 -4.01 5.58 17.18
CA ASP A 147 -4.17 4.22 16.67
C ASP A 147 -3.76 3.19 17.71
N TYR A 148 -4.61 2.17 17.89
CA TYR A 148 -4.38 1.11 18.85
C TYR A 148 -4.05 -0.19 18.10
N LEU A 149 -2.79 -0.65 18.23
CA LEU A 149 -2.43 -2.00 17.84
C LEU A 149 -3.26 -2.99 18.66
N SER A 150 -4.09 -3.78 17.98
CA SER A 150 -4.81 -4.88 18.63
C SER A 150 -3.86 -6.01 19.00
N ARG A 151 -2.77 -6.21 18.24
CA ARG A 151 -1.67 -7.14 18.54
C ARG A 151 -0.32 -6.62 17.98
N PRO A 152 0.77 -6.62 18.75
CA PRO A 152 2.10 -6.31 18.24
C PRO A 152 2.65 -7.45 17.37
N ALA A 153 3.61 -7.15 16.48
CA ALA A 153 4.30 -8.17 15.70
C ALA A 153 5.19 -9.05 16.60
N ALA A 154 4.96 -10.36 16.66
CA ALA A 154 5.77 -11.29 17.46
C ALA A 154 5.77 -12.70 16.84
N GLY A 155 6.87 -13.45 17.00
CA GLY A 155 6.89 -14.89 16.68
C GLY A 155 6.55 -15.25 15.23
N GLY A 156 6.85 -14.36 14.28
CA GLY A 156 6.49 -14.51 12.87
C GLY A 156 5.13 -13.91 12.51
N GLU A 157 4.31 -13.49 13.48
CA GLU A 157 2.99 -12.86 13.32
C GLU A 157 3.06 -11.39 12.93
N LEU A 158 2.06 -10.97 12.15
CA LEU A 158 1.87 -9.60 11.68
C LEU A 158 1.19 -8.76 12.76
N ALA A 159 1.58 -7.49 12.89
CA ALA A 159 0.81 -6.52 13.67
C ALA A 159 -0.64 -6.43 13.14
N GLN A 160 -1.59 -5.98 13.96
CA GLN A 160 -2.97 -5.71 13.54
C GLN A 160 -3.50 -4.46 14.22
N VAL A 161 -4.37 -3.73 13.53
CA VAL A 161 -4.96 -2.47 14.01
C VAL A 161 -6.48 -2.55 13.77
N ARG A 162 -7.28 -1.87 14.60
CA ARG A 162 -8.72 -1.69 14.39
C ARG A 162 -8.96 -0.50 13.45
N HIS A 163 -9.88 -0.60 12.47
CA HIS A 163 -10.19 0.56 11.61
C HIS A 163 -10.71 1.69 12.49
N PRO A 164 -10.07 2.86 12.49
CA PRO A 164 -10.54 3.98 13.28
C PRO A 164 -11.73 4.70 12.60
N GLY A 165 -12.05 4.38 11.35
CA GLY A 165 -13.29 4.86 10.71
C GLY A 165 -13.19 6.29 10.20
N HIS A 166 -12.15 6.62 9.44
CA HIS A 166 -11.91 7.98 8.94
C HIS A 166 -12.18 8.16 7.44
N ALA A 167 -12.37 9.40 7.02
CA ALA A 167 -12.41 9.78 5.61
C ALA A 167 -11.01 9.83 4.98
N GLY A 168 -10.93 9.82 3.65
CA GLY A 168 -9.67 10.00 2.93
C GLY A 168 -8.93 11.30 3.29
N ILE A 169 -7.60 11.27 3.15
CA ILE A 169 -6.72 12.39 3.47
C ILE A 169 -6.32 13.11 2.18
N LYS A 170 -6.36 14.44 2.17
CA LYS A 170 -5.83 15.23 1.04
C LYS A 170 -4.30 15.22 1.03
N LEU A 171 -3.72 14.91 -0.12
CA LEU A 171 -2.31 15.07 -0.45
C LEU A 171 -2.17 16.21 -1.46
N ASN A 172 -1.72 17.35 -0.96
CA ASN A 172 -1.47 18.57 -1.70
C ASN A 172 0.01 18.67 -2.07
N THR A 173 0.28 18.99 -3.33
CA THR A 173 1.56 19.52 -3.80
C THR A 173 1.33 20.91 -4.39
N GLU A 174 2.39 21.61 -4.79
CA GLU A 174 2.26 22.91 -5.47
C GLU A 174 1.41 22.83 -6.76
N ASN A 175 1.34 21.67 -7.40
CA ASN A 175 0.72 21.51 -8.71
C ASN A 175 -0.50 20.58 -8.74
N ASP A 176 -0.72 19.77 -7.70
CA ASP A 176 -1.77 18.75 -7.68
C ASP A 176 -2.40 18.56 -6.30
N GLU A 177 -3.73 18.39 -6.29
CA GLU A 177 -4.52 17.97 -5.13
C GLU A 177 -5.14 16.59 -5.41
N HIS A 178 -4.73 15.60 -4.63
CA HIS A 178 -5.30 14.26 -4.68
C HIS A 178 -5.80 13.83 -3.30
N THR A 179 -6.79 12.93 -3.24
CA THR A 179 -7.26 12.36 -1.97
C THR A 179 -6.76 10.92 -1.82
N MET A 180 -5.99 10.65 -0.77
CA MET A 180 -5.56 9.32 -0.35
C MET A 180 -6.69 8.56 0.33
N TRP A 181 -6.87 7.30 -0.06
CA TRP A 181 -7.84 6.42 0.54
C TRP A 181 -7.58 6.21 2.04
N SER A 182 -8.64 6.30 2.86
CA SER A 182 -8.55 6.22 4.34
C SER A 182 -7.86 4.96 4.87
N VAL A 183 -7.98 3.83 4.16
CA VAL A 183 -7.30 2.59 4.53
C VAL A 183 -5.78 2.74 4.39
N ILE A 184 -5.30 3.33 3.29
CA ILE A 184 -3.85 3.53 3.06
C ILE A 184 -3.28 4.57 4.02
N ALA A 185 -4.02 5.66 4.21
CA ALA A 185 -3.77 6.66 5.23
C ALA A 185 -3.53 6.03 6.62
N THR A 186 -4.49 5.22 7.06
CA THR A 186 -4.41 4.49 8.34
C THR A 186 -3.17 3.60 8.39
N CYS A 187 -2.89 2.86 7.31
CA CYS A 187 -1.72 1.98 7.28
C CYS A 187 -0.40 2.76 7.41
N LEU A 188 -0.26 3.89 6.71
CA LEU A 188 0.95 4.71 6.78
C LEU A 188 1.16 5.32 8.16
N MET A 189 0.09 5.76 8.81
CA MET A 189 0.14 6.23 10.20
C MET A 189 0.57 5.12 11.16
N CYS A 190 0.03 3.92 11.00
CA CYS A 190 0.43 2.78 11.82
C CYS A 190 1.92 2.45 11.66
N ILE A 191 2.44 2.49 10.42
CA ILE A 191 3.87 2.32 10.15
C ILE A 191 4.66 3.42 10.84
N ARG A 192 4.25 4.69 10.70
CA ARG A 192 4.90 5.84 11.34
C ARG A 192 4.98 5.68 12.86
N ASN A 193 3.87 5.36 13.51
CA ASN A 193 3.73 5.38 14.97
C ASN A 193 4.39 4.16 15.64
N HIS A 194 4.33 2.98 15.02
CA HIS A 194 4.73 1.72 15.67
C HIS A 194 6.03 1.10 15.15
N VAL A 195 6.53 1.55 14.01
CA VAL A 195 7.72 0.98 13.35
C VAL A 195 8.75 2.05 12.99
N GLY A 196 8.27 3.21 12.55
CA GLY A 196 9.04 4.19 11.79
C GLY A 196 9.08 3.83 10.31
N LEU A 197 8.69 4.78 9.44
CA LEU A 197 8.67 4.59 7.99
C LEU A 197 10.07 4.26 7.44
N ASP A 198 11.12 4.93 7.91
CA ASP A 198 12.49 4.60 7.49
C ASP A 198 12.89 3.15 7.83
N THR A 199 12.56 2.69 9.04
CA THR A 199 12.80 1.30 9.48
C THR A 199 12.01 0.29 8.66
N PHE A 200 10.77 0.62 8.32
CA PHE A 200 9.90 -0.22 7.51
C PHE A 200 10.41 -0.34 6.07
N LEU A 201 10.96 0.74 5.51
CA LEU A 201 11.46 0.78 4.15
C LEU A 201 12.88 0.19 4.01
N GLN A 202 13.62 -0.03 5.09
CA GLN A 202 14.96 -0.64 5.00
C GLN A 202 14.92 -2.05 4.37
N PRO A 203 15.79 -2.33 3.39
CA PRO A 203 15.83 -3.61 2.67
C PRO A 203 16.17 -4.81 3.55
#